data_AF-K7WFS0-F1
#
_entry.id   AF-K7WFS0-F1
#
_cell.length_a   1.000
_cell.length_b   1.000
_cell.length_c   1.000
_cell.angle_alpha   90.00
_cell.angle_beta   90.00
_cell.angle_gamma   90.00
#
_symmetry.space_group_name_H-M   'P 1'
#
loop_
_entity.id
_entity.type
_entity.pdbx_description
1 polymer ?
#
loop_
_entity_poly.entity_id
_entity_poly.type
_entity_poly.pdbx_seq_one_letter_code
_entity_poly.pdbx_strand_id
1 'polypeptide(L)'
;MKKHKMLSLLAVSGLMGIGILAGCSNDSSSSSKGTINIVSREEGSGTRGAFIELFGIESKNKKGEKVDHTSDAATVTNSTSVMLTTVSKDPSAIGYSSLGSLNSSVKVLKIDGKNATVKDIKSGSYKISRPFNIVTKEGKEKEATKDFIDYILSKDGQAVVEKNGYIPLDNAKAYQAKVSSGKVVIAGSSSVTPVMEKIKEAYHKVNAKVDVEIQQSDSSTGITSAIDGS
;
A
#
# COMPACT_ATOMS: atom_id res chain seq x y z
N MET A 1 -18.37 57.97 7.63
CA MET A 1 -18.18 58.15 9.08
C MET A 1 -17.77 56.81 9.69
N LYS A 2 -16.47 56.63 9.96
CA LYS A 2 -15.93 55.45 10.65
C LYS A 2 -16.28 55.54 12.14
N LYS A 3 -16.79 54.47 12.75
CA LYS A 3 -16.87 54.34 14.21
C LYS A 3 -15.97 53.18 14.63
N HIS A 4 -14.79 53.54 15.15
CA HIS A 4 -14.07 52.70 16.09
C HIS A 4 -14.67 52.91 17.48
N LYS A 5 -14.85 51.83 18.25
CA LYS A 5 -14.74 51.88 19.71
C LYS A 5 -13.95 50.69 20.22
N MET A 6 -13.08 51.02 21.17
CA MET A 6 -12.00 50.26 21.78
C MET A 6 -12.45 49.14 22.72
N LEU A 7 -11.55 48.15 22.82
CA LEU A 7 -11.05 47.46 24.01
C LEU A 7 -11.75 47.70 25.37
N SER A 8 -12.01 46.59 26.08
CA SER A 8 -11.65 46.42 27.49
C SER A 8 -11.47 44.94 27.83
N LEU A 9 -10.61 44.68 28.81
CA LEU A 9 -9.86 43.47 29.11
C LEU A 9 -10.08 43.09 30.59
N LEU A 10 -10.09 41.78 30.88
CA LEU A 10 -9.62 41.09 32.11
C LEU A 10 -10.34 41.23 33.49
N ALA A 11 -10.67 40.07 34.10
CA ALA A 11 -10.41 39.63 35.50
C ALA A 11 -11.05 38.21 35.68
N VAL A 12 -10.37 37.07 35.91
CA VAL A 12 -9.47 36.56 36.99
C VAL A 12 -10.19 35.69 38.05
N SER A 13 -9.71 34.44 38.13
CA SER A 13 -9.56 33.44 39.23
C SER A 13 -10.77 32.74 39.89
N GLY A 14 -10.58 31.43 40.15
CA GLY A 14 -11.45 30.58 40.98
C GLY A 14 -10.99 29.11 41.14
N LEU A 15 -9.94 28.90 41.94
CA LEU A 15 -9.57 27.75 42.80
C LEU A 15 -9.44 26.28 42.31
N MET A 16 -8.34 25.69 42.81
CA MET A 16 -7.99 24.25 42.89
C MET A 16 -9.05 23.38 43.59
N GLY A 17 -9.19 22.16 43.10
CA GLY A 17 -9.64 21.00 43.86
C GLY A 17 -8.71 19.82 43.60
N ILE A 18 -7.85 19.50 44.57
CA ILE A 18 -7.06 18.27 44.63
C ILE A 18 -8.00 17.12 45.00
N GLY A 19 -8.03 16.08 44.18
CA GLY A 19 -8.59 14.77 44.52
C GLY A 19 -7.52 13.71 44.28
N ILE A 20 -6.91 13.22 45.36
CA ILE A 20 -6.03 12.05 45.34
C ILE A 20 -6.93 10.81 45.27
N LEU A 21 -6.71 9.94 44.29
CA LEU A 21 -7.01 8.53 44.41
C LEU A 21 -5.77 7.73 44.04
N ALA A 22 -5.18 7.11 45.06
CA ALA A 22 -4.21 6.04 44.90
C ALA A 22 -4.93 4.81 44.36
N GLY A 23 -4.29 4.14 43.39
CA GLY A 23 -4.67 2.81 42.91
C GLY A 23 -3.46 2.16 42.28
N CYS A 24 -2.74 1.34 43.04
CA CYS A 24 -1.76 0.41 42.50
C CYS A 24 -2.54 -0.75 41.84
N SER A 25 -2.37 -0.92 40.53
CA SER A 25 -2.49 -2.21 39.88
C SER A 25 -1.25 -2.40 39.03
N ASN A 26 -0.52 -3.47 39.33
CA ASN A 26 0.60 -3.97 38.55
C ASN A 26 0.17 -4.15 37.09
N ASP A 27 0.66 -3.28 36.22
CA ASP A 27 1.17 -3.74 34.94
C ASP A 27 2.36 -2.87 34.57
N SER A 28 3.54 -3.47 34.68
CA SER A 28 4.83 -2.86 34.41
C SER A 28 5.01 -2.65 32.90
N SER A 29 4.22 -1.79 32.27
CA SER A 29 4.62 -1.20 30.99
C SER A 29 5.48 0.03 31.30
N SER A 30 6.71 -0.23 31.76
CA SER A 30 7.78 0.73 31.63
C SER A 30 7.84 1.15 30.16
N SER A 31 7.31 2.33 29.84
CA SER A 31 7.58 2.99 28.57
C SER A 31 9.08 3.28 28.57
N SER A 32 9.88 2.33 28.07
CA SER A 32 11.29 2.61 27.86
C SER A 32 11.35 3.80 26.91
N LYS A 33 11.99 4.88 27.34
CA LYS A 33 12.40 5.96 26.46
C LYS A 33 13.53 5.45 25.55
N GLY A 34 13.24 4.43 24.75
CA GLY A 34 14.16 3.82 23.81
C GLY A 34 14.14 4.57 22.48
N THR A 35 15.30 4.72 21.86
CA THR A 35 15.43 5.20 20.48
C THR A 35 14.70 4.23 19.55
N ILE A 36 13.88 4.74 18.65
CA ILE A 36 13.21 3.94 17.62
C ILE A 36 14.15 3.82 16.42
N ASN A 37 14.50 2.58 16.06
CA ASN A 37 15.32 2.31 14.89
C ASN A 37 14.40 2.19 13.66
N ILE A 38 14.38 3.22 12.82
CA ILE A 38 13.53 3.25 11.63
C ILE A 38 14.17 2.36 10.55
N VAL A 39 13.39 1.42 10.01
CA VAL A 39 13.79 0.58 8.88
C VAL A 39 12.91 0.94 7.69
N SER A 40 13.53 1.32 6.58
CA SER A 40 12.85 1.68 5.33
C SER A 40 13.29 0.77 4.18
N ARG A 41 12.60 0.89 3.05
CA ARG A 41 12.92 0.19 1.80
C ARG A 41 13.73 1.07 0.87
N GLU A 42 14.42 0.43 -0.07
CA GLU A 42 15.21 1.07 -1.11
C GLU A 42 14.37 2.03 -1.98
N GLU A 43 15.02 3.01 -2.59
CA GLU A 43 14.40 3.85 -3.60
C GLU A 43 13.87 3.00 -4.78
N GLY A 44 12.75 3.40 -5.35
CA GLY A 44 12.05 2.61 -6.38
C GLY A 44 11.20 1.45 -5.83
N SER A 45 11.29 1.14 -4.53
CA SER A 45 10.42 0.15 -3.91
C SER A 45 8.95 0.57 -3.97
N GLY A 46 8.12 -0.26 -4.61
CA GLY A 46 6.67 -0.04 -4.67
C GLY A 46 6.00 0.03 -3.29
N THR A 47 6.51 -0.76 -2.32
CA THR A 47 6.02 -0.73 -0.94
C THR A 47 6.39 0.56 -0.22
N ARG A 48 7.61 1.10 -0.44
CA ARG A 48 7.99 2.44 0.08
C ARG A 48 7.08 3.50 -0.47
N GLY A 49 6.91 3.53 -1.80
CA GLY A 49 6.03 4.49 -2.47
C GLY A 49 4.61 4.45 -1.91
N ALA A 50 4.04 3.25 -1.70
CA ALA A 50 2.74 3.09 -1.05
C ALA A 50 2.71 3.67 0.36
N PHE A 51 3.73 3.36 1.16
CA PHE A 51 3.80 3.75 2.55
C PHE A 51 3.89 5.27 2.70
N ILE A 52 4.82 5.91 1.98
CA ILE A 52 5.01 7.36 2.09
C ILE A 52 3.80 8.15 1.57
N GLU A 53 3.11 7.63 0.56
CA GLU A 53 1.85 8.20 0.05
C GLU A 53 0.72 8.08 1.07
N LEU A 54 0.46 6.87 1.59
CA LEU A 54 -0.65 6.60 2.49
C LEU A 54 -0.51 7.30 3.85
N PHE A 55 0.73 7.52 4.31
CA PHE A 55 1.01 8.20 5.57
C PHE A 55 1.33 9.69 5.41
N GLY A 56 1.30 10.23 4.19
CA GLY A 56 1.58 11.65 3.93
C GLY A 56 3.02 12.06 4.27
N ILE A 57 3.97 11.12 4.13
CA ILE A 57 5.41 11.37 4.30
C ILE A 57 5.99 11.98 3.02
N GLU A 58 5.39 11.73 1.86
CA GLU A 58 5.75 12.46 0.64
C GLU A 58 4.97 13.77 0.48
N SER A 59 5.61 14.76 -0.13
CA SER A 59 5.01 16.04 -0.50
C SER A 59 5.48 16.49 -1.88
N LYS A 60 4.83 17.51 -2.47
CA LYS A 60 5.32 18.13 -3.71
C LYS A 60 6.03 19.44 -3.39
N ASN A 61 7.22 19.64 -3.99
CA ASN A 61 7.92 20.92 -3.91
C ASN A 61 7.28 21.96 -4.86
N LYS A 62 7.85 23.18 -4.90
CA LYS A 62 7.36 24.28 -5.76
C LYS A 62 7.38 23.97 -7.26
N LYS A 63 8.15 22.96 -7.69
CA LYS A 63 8.23 22.50 -9.09
C LYS A 63 7.27 21.36 -9.39
N GLY A 64 6.48 20.91 -8.40
CA GLY A 64 5.58 19.77 -8.52
C GLY A 64 6.27 18.41 -8.41
N GLU A 65 7.57 18.38 -8.11
CA GLU A 65 8.34 17.15 -7.94
C GLU A 65 8.03 16.52 -6.58
N LYS A 66 7.92 15.19 -6.53
CA LYS A 66 7.74 14.44 -5.29
C LYS A 66 9.00 14.51 -4.44
N VAL A 67 8.83 14.81 -3.15
CA VAL A 67 9.88 14.83 -2.13
C VAL A 67 9.44 13.88 -1.02
N ASP A 68 10.24 12.86 -0.79
CA ASP A 68 10.07 11.88 0.28
C ASP A 68 10.74 12.39 1.55
N HIS A 69 9.97 12.55 2.64
CA HIS A 69 10.47 12.98 3.96
C HIS A 69 10.76 11.81 4.91
N THR A 70 11.04 10.61 4.37
CA THR A 70 11.58 9.50 5.15
C THR A 70 12.83 9.95 5.90
N SER A 71 12.93 9.62 7.19
CA SER A 71 14.06 10.03 8.03
C SER A 71 15.41 9.59 7.44
N ASP A 72 16.38 10.52 7.39
CA ASP A 72 17.76 10.23 6.98
C ASP A 72 18.46 9.21 7.89
N ALA A 73 17.96 9.02 9.11
CA ALA A 73 18.46 8.02 10.06
C ALA A 73 17.92 6.60 9.78
N ALA A 74 17.05 6.42 8.78
CA ALA A 74 16.46 5.13 8.49
C ALA A 74 17.49 4.14 7.92
N THR A 75 17.51 2.94 8.47
CA THR A 75 18.24 1.82 7.87
C THR A 75 17.51 1.34 6.62
N VAL A 76 18.17 1.39 5.47
CA VAL A 76 17.59 0.99 4.19
C VAL A 76 17.78 -0.51 3.96
N THR A 77 16.70 -1.20 3.62
CA THR A 77 16.70 -2.62 3.25
C THR A 77 16.25 -2.77 1.79
N ASN A 78 16.76 -3.78 1.09
CA ASN A 78 16.52 -3.97 -0.36
C ASN A 78 15.40 -4.98 -0.68
N SER A 79 14.74 -5.56 0.33
CA SER A 79 13.71 -6.57 0.13
C SER A 79 12.80 -6.72 1.34
N THR A 80 11.62 -7.30 1.12
CA THR A 80 10.66 -7.61 2.19
C THR A 80 11.21 -8.61 3.20
N SER A 81 11.99 -9.61 2.77
CA SER A 81 12.58 -10.60 3.68
C SER A 81 13.66 -9.99 4.57
N VAL A 82 14.51 -9.12 4.02
CA VAL A 82 15.51 -8.38 4.79
C VAL A 82 14.83 -7.42 5.77
N MET A 83 13.81 -6.68 5.33
CA MET A 83 12.99 -5.83 6.21
C MET A 83 12.46 -6.60 7.43
N LEU A 84 11.76 -7.72 7.20
CA LEU A 84 11.20 -8.53 8.28
C LEU A 84 12.29 -9.12 9.20
N THR A 85 13.40 -9.55 8.62
CA THR A 85 14.54 -10.09 9.38
C THR A 85 15.16 -9.02 10.27
N THR A 86 15.42 -7.83 9.73
CA THR A 86 15.98 -6.69 10.49
C THR A 86 15.08 -6.32 11.65
N VAL A 87 13.76 -6.14 11.40
CA VAL A 87 12.80 -5.81 12.46
C VAL A 87 12.70 -6.93 13.50
N SER A 88 12.73 -8.21 13.09
CA SER A 88 12.63 -9.34 14.03
C SER A 88 13.85 -9.47 14.95
N LYS A 89 15.01 -8.94 14.56
CA LYS A 89 16.28 -9.03 15.31
C LYS A 89 16.53 -7.83 16.22
N ASP A 90 15.76 -6.76 16.06
CA ASP A 90 15.93 -5.52 16.82
C ASP A 90 14.61 -5.13 17.50
N PRO A 91 14.49 -5.33 18.83
CA PRO A 91 13.29 -4.97 19.59
C PRO A 91 12.90 -3.49 19.54
N SER A 92 13.83 -2.61 19.14
CA SER A 92 13.60 -1.17 18.99
C SER A 92 13.28 -0.77 17.55
N ALA A 93 13.28 -1.71 16.60
CA ALA A 93 13.06 -1.43 15.20
C ALA A 93 11.57 -1.34 14.83
N ILE A 94 11.27 -0.43 13.91
CA ILE A 94 9.98 -0.33 13.24
C ILE A 94 10.18 -0.30 11.73
N GLY A 95 9.33 -1.04 11.01
CA GLY A 95 9.32 -1.06 9.56
C GLY A 95 7.91 -1.35 9.03
N TYR A 96 7.81 -1.50 7.72
CA TYR A 96 6.54 -1.74 7.04
C TYR A 96 6.67 -2.85 6.00
N SER A 97 5.58 -3.60 5.80
CA SER A 97 5.54 -4.72 4.86
C SER A 97 4.12 -4.90 4.32
N SER A 98 4.00 -5.50 3.14
CA SER A 98 2.71 -5.93 2.58
C SER A 98 2.08 -7.00 3.46
N LEU A 99 0.75 -6.98 3.58
CA LEU A 99 -0.02 -7.90 4.44
C LEU A 99 0.34 -9.38 4.20
N GLY A 100 0.37 -9.82 2.94
CA GLY A 100 0.65 -11.23 2.60
C GLY A 100 2.06 -11.72 2.93
N SER A 101 2.99 -10.82 3.26
CA SER A 101 4.36 -11.17 3.64
C SER A 101 4.56 -11.25 5.15
N LEU A 102 3.58 -10.82 5.94
CA LEU A 102 3.66 -10.85 7.40
C LEU A 102 3.66 -12.29 7.91
N ASN A 103 4.42 -12.52 8.98
CA ASN A 103 4.52 -13.82 9.64
C ASN A 103 4.75 -13.61 11.16
N SER A 104 4.86 -14.71 11.91
CA SER A 104 4.96 -14.67 13.37
C SER A 104 6.29 -14.12 13.93
N SER A 105 7.29 -13.81 13.09
CA SER A 105 8.58 -13.25 13.54
C SER A 105 8.51 -11.77 13.90
N VAL A 106 7.41 -11.08 13.56
CA VAL A 106 7.21 -9.66 13.84
C VAL A 106 5.85 -9.42 14.46
N LYS A 107 5.75 -8.35 15.26
CA LYS A 107 4.48 -7.90 15.84
C LYS A 107 3.85 -6.83 14.94
N VAL A 108 2.63 -7.10 14.47
CA VAL A 108 1.86 -6.14 13.66
C VAL A 108 1.20 -5.12 14.57
N LEU A 109 1.42 -3.84 14.30
CA LEU A 109 0.79 -2.74 15.03
C LEU A 109 -0.62 -2.47 14.52
N LYS A 110 -1.50 -2.05 15.44
CA LYS A 110 -2.80 -1.50 15.07
C LYS A 110 -2.62 -0.07 14.57
N ILE A 111 -3.45 0.32 13.62
CA ILE A 111 -3.53 1.70 13.14
C ILE A 111 -4.95 2.18 13.41
N ASP A 112 -5.09 3.30 14.12
CA ASP A 112 -6.39 3.84 14.58
C ASP A 112 -7.24 2.79 15.33
N GLY A 113 -6.58 1.92 16.11
CA GLY A 113 -7.23 0.84 16.85
C GLY A 113 -7.69 -0.35 16.00
N LYS A 114 -7.42 -0.37 14.69
CA LYS A 114 -7.80 -1.43 13.75
C LYS A 114 -6.64 -2.36 13.40
N ASN A 115 -6.95 -3.64 13.21
CA ASN A 115 -5.98 -4.64 12.81
C ASN A 115 -5.86 -4.66 11.27
N ALA A 116 -4.67 -5.00 10.76
CA ALA A 116 -4.46 -5.27 9.34
C ALA A 116 -5.02 -6.65 8.97
N THR A 117 -6.34 -6.80 8.90
CA THR A 117 -7.02 -8.05 8.50
C THR A 117 -7.73 -7.89 7.16
N VAL A 118 -7.89 -8.99 6.42
CA VAL A 118 -8.66 -8.99 5.16
C VAL A 118 -10.06 -8.44 5.38
N LYS A 119 -10.71 -8.82 6.49
CA LYS A 119 -12.04 -8.33 6.86
C LYS A 119 -12.05 -6.81 7.06
N ASP A 120 -11.12 -6.29 7.86
CA ASP A 120 -11.09 -4.85 8.20
C ASP A 120 -10.69 -3.99 7.00
N ILE A 121 -9.85 -4.52 6.10
CA ILE A 121 -9.47 -3.87 4.84
C ILE A 121 -10.66 -3.86 3.87
N LYS A 122 -11.32 -4.99 3.64
CA LYS A 122 -12.50 -5.07 2.77
C LYS A 122 -13.65 -4.19 3.26
N SER A 123 -13.80 -4.02 4.58
CA SER A 123 -14.80 -3.13 5.15
C SER A 123 -14.41 -1.64 5.11
N GLY A 124 -13.18 -1.31 4.66
CA GLY A 124 -12.63 0.05 4.69
C GLY A 124 -12.30 0.60 6.09
N SER A 125 -12.38 -0.23 7.13
CA SER A 125 -12.09 0.23 8.50
C SER A 125 -10.60 0.33 8.77
N TYR A 126 -9.78 -0.50 8.12
CA TYR A 126 -8.32 -0.35 8.07
C TYR A 126 -7.93 0.50 6.85
N LYS A 127 -7.55 1.76 7.09
CA LYS A 127 -7.35 2.77 6.03
C LYS A 127 -6.04 2.63 5.27
N ILE A 128 -5.06 1.89 5.80
CA ILE A 128 -3.75 1.75 5.17
C ILE A 128 -3.82 0.59 4.16
N SER A 129 -4.51 0.85 3.07
CA SER A 129 -4.63 -0.06 1.93
C SER A 129 -4.86 0.76 0.66
N ARG A 130 -4.53 0.19 -0.50
CA ARG A 130 -4.82 0.80 -1.79
C ARG A 130 -5.19 -0.27 -2.82
N PRO A 131 -6.10 0.03 -3.76
CA PRO A 131 -6.44 -0.91 -4.81
C PRO A 131 -5.29 -1.05 -5.80
N PHE A 132 -5.18 -2.23 -6.40
CA PHE A 132 -4.37 -2.44 -7.60
C PHE A 132 -5.30 -2.37 -8.80
N ASN A 133 -5.13 -1.30 -9.58
CA ASN A 133 -5.99 -1.03 -10.72
C ASN A 133 -5.30 -1.45 -12.02
N ILE A 134 -6.12 -1.91 -12.96
CA ILE A 134 -5.75 -2.08 -14.36
C ILE A 134 -6.59 -1.09 -15.14
N VAL A 135 -5.95 -0.38 -16.07
CA VAL A 135 -6.60 0.65 -16.87
C VAL A 135 -6.40 0.34 -18.34
N THR A 136 -7.46 0.58 -19.13
CA THR A 136 -7.43 0.50 -20.58
C THR A 136 -8.09 1.73 -21.18
N LYS A 137 -7.82 1.98 -22.46
CA LYS A 137 -8.53 2.99 -23.23
C LYS A 137 -9.79 2.38 -23.82
N GLU A 138 -10.93 2.86 -23.34
CA GLU A 138 -12.25 2.39 -23.73
C GLU A 138 -12.41 2.30 -25.26
N GLY A 139 -12.82 1.14 -25.74
CA GLY A 139 -13.08 0.88 -27.16
C GLY A 139 -11.82 0.71 -28.01
N LYS A 140 -10.64 0.68 -27.39
CA LYS A 140 -9.35 0.45 -28.06
C LYS A 140 -8.67 -0.84 -27.61
N GLU A 141 -9.30 -1.62 -26.73
CA GLU A 141 -8.78 -2.90 -26.28
C GLU A 141 -8.80 -3.93 -27.41
N LYS A 142 -7.64 -4.56 -27.64
CA LYS A 142 -7.55 -5.73 -28.51
C LYS A 142 -8.24 -6.92 -27.82
N GLU A 143 -8.73 -7.88 -28.60
CA GLU A 143 -9.43 -9.06 -28.04
C GLU A 143 -8.54 -9.85 -27.05
N ALA A 144 -7.24 -9.98 -27.33
CA ALA A 144 -6.30 -10.61 -26.40
C ALA A 144 -6.16 -9.82 -25.08
N THR A 145 -6.24 -8.49 -25.12
CA THR A 145 -6.24 -7.65 -23.92
C THR A 145 -7.51 -7.87 -23.10
N LYS A 146 -8.68 -7.90 -23.75
CA LYS A 146 -9.97 -8.16 -23.08
C LYS A 146 -9.98 -9.54 -22.43
N ASP A 147 -9.51 -10.56 -23.15
CA ASP A 147 -9.43 -11.93 -22.64
C ASP A 147 -8.46 -12.07 -21.44
N PHE A 148 -7.32 -11.37 -21.48
CA PHE A 148 -6.40 -11.32 -20.34
C PHE A 148 -7.02 -10.60 -19.13
N ILE A 149 -7.76 -9.52 -19.34
CA ILE A 149 -8.51 -8.85 -18.26
C ILE A 149 -9.59 -9.78 -17.69
N ASP A 150 -10.32 -10.49 -18.54
CA ASP A 150 -11.30 -11.48 -18.12
C ASP A 150 -10.65 -12.59 -17.28
N TYR A 151 -9.45 -13.04 -17.65
CA TYR A 151 -8.68 -13.98 -16.83
C TYR A 151 -8.35 -13.40 -15.46
N ILE A 152 -7.83 -12.17 -15.40
CA ILE A 152 -7.51 -11.51 -14.13
C ILE A 152 -8.73 -11.43 -13.22
N LEU A 153 -9.89 -11.07 -13.77
CA LEU A 153 -11.14 -10.91 -13.03
C LEU A 153 -11.85 -12.26 -12.75
N SER A 154 -11.37 -13.36 -13.31
CA SER A 154 -11.93 -14.69 -13.12
C SER A 154 -11.56 -15.33 -11.79
N LYS A 155 -12.25 -16.42 -11.41
CA LYS A 155 -11.89 -17.25 -10.24
C LYS A 155 -10.46 -17.75 -10.32
N ASP A 156 -10.00 -18.11 -11.52
CA ASP A 156 -8.66 -18.64 -11.74
C ASP A 156 -7.60 -17.55 -11.52
N GLY A 157 -7.81 -16.35 -12.07
CA GLY A 157 -6.95 -15.20 -11.83
C GLY A 157 -6.96 -14.75 -10.37
N GLN A 158 -8.14 -14.69 -9.73
CA GLN A 158 -8.26 -14.31 -8.33
C GLN A 158 -7.64 -15.35 -7.37
N ALA A 159 -7.63 -16.63 -7.73
CA ALA A 159 -6.90 -17.65 -6.97
C ALA A 159 -5.37 -17.42 -7.04
N VAL A 160 -4.85 -16.94 -8.16
CA VAL A 160 -3.44 -16.52 -8.27
C VAL A 160 -3.16 -15.30 -7.39
N VAL A 161 -4.05 -14.31 -7.40
CA VAL A 161 -3.95 -13.11 -6.54
C VAL A 161 -3.87 -13.51 -5.06
N GLU A 162 -4.80 -14.34 -4.58
CA GLU A 162 -4.83 -14.80 -3.19
C GLU A 162 -3.59 -15.62 -2.82
N LYS A 163 -3.20 -16.57 -3.67
CA LYS A 163 -2.02 -17.43 -3.44
C LYS A 163 -0.72 -16.62 -3.29
N ASN A 164 -0.65 -15.43 -3.91
CA ASN A 164 0.52 -14.55 -3.82
C ASN A 164 0.39 -13.48 -2.72
N GLY A 165 -0.56 -13.64 -1.79
CA GLY A 165 -0.65 -12.81 -0.59
C GLY A 165 -1.41 -11.49 -0.76
N TYR A 166 -2.20 -11.37 -1.82
CA TYR A 166 -3.07 -10.21 -2.07
C TYR A 166 -4.51 -10.54 -1.71
N ILE A 167 -5.34 -9.50 -1.56
CA ILE A 167 -6.76 -9.66 -1.24
C ILE A 167 -7.54 -9.85 -2.56
N PRO A 168 -8.18 -11.02 -2.78
CA PRO A 168 -8.92 -11.25 -4.01
C PRO A 168 -10.27 -10.52 -4.02
N LEU A 169 -10.77 -10.28 -5.24
CA LEU A 169 -12.13 -9.84 -5.51
C LEU A 169 -13.14 -10.93 -5.15
N ASP A 170 -14.30 -10.51 -4.66
CA ASP A 170 -15.41 -11.41 -4.36
C ASP A 170 -16.23 -11.73 -5.62
N ASN A 171 -16.90 -12.88 -5.63
CA ASN A 171 -17.87 -13.29 -6.67
C ASN A 171 -17.33 -13.37 -8.11
N ALA A 172 -16.04 -13.66 -8.28
CA ALA A 172 -15.44 -13.89 -9.59
C ALA A 172 -16.12 -15.07 -10.33
N LYS A 173 -16.19 -15.00 -11.67
CA LYS A 173 -16.72 -16.08 -12.52
C LYS A 173 -15.59 -16.99 -13.01
N ALA A 174 -15.91 -18.24 -13.37
CA ALA A 174 -14.91 -19.13 -13.96
C ALA A 174 -14.37 -18.54 -15.27
N TYR A 175 -13.07 -18.73 -15.53
CA TYR A 175 -12.47 -18.27 -16.77
C TYR A 175 -12.95 -19.09 -17.97
N GLN A 176 -13.11 -18.43 -19.11
CA GLN A 176 -13.40 -19.06 -20.39
C GLN A 176 -12.55 -18.36 -21.46
N ALA A 177 -11.67 -19.12 -22.12
CA ALA A 177 -10.81 -18.57 -23.16
C ALA A 177 -11.63 -18.14 -24.38
N LYS A 178 -11.36 -16.92 -24.86
CA LYS A 178 -12.02 -16.30 -26.01
C LYS A 178 -11.09 -16.08 -27.20
N VAL A 179 -9.78 -16.26 -27.01
CA VAL A 179 -8.76 -16.04 -28.03
C VAL A 179 -7.86 -17.26 -28.20
N SER A 180 -7.35 -17.45 -29.40
CA SER A 180 -6.39 -18.52 -29.71
C SER A 180 -4.94 -18.04 -29.82
N SER A 181 -4.71 -16.72 -29.88
CA SER A 181 -3.40 -16.08 -29.96
C SER A 181 -3.52 -14.56 -29.82
N GLY A 182 -2.43 -13.87 -29.52
CA GLY A 182 -2.39 -12.41 -29.54
C GLY A 182 -1.17 -11.82 -28.83
N LYS A 183 -1.14 -10.50 -28.70
CA LYS A 183 -0.15 -9.77 -27.90
C LYS A 183 -0.83 -8.81 -26.95
N VAL A 184 -0.41 -8.82 -25.70
CA VAL A 184 -0.81 -7.90 -24.63
C VAL A 184 0.45 -7.21 -24.12
N VAL A 185 0.43 -5.88 -24.07
CA VAL A 185 1.49 -5.08 -23.45
C VAL A 185 0.89 -4.38 -22.24
N ILE A 186 1.57 -4.47 -21.11
CA ILE A 186 1.12 -3.92 -19.83
C ILE A 186 2.24 -3.02 -19.32
N ALA A 187 1.98 -1.73 -19.20
CA ALA A 187 2.92 -0.77 -18.64
C ALA A 187 2.39 -0.20 -17.32
N GLY A 188 3.24 -0.06 -16.31
CA GLY A 188 2.87 0.68 -15.10
C GLY A 188 3.59 0.29 -13.82
N SER A 189 2.91 0.50 -12.70
CA SER A 189 3.46 0.50 -11.34
C SER A 189 4.28 -0.74 -10.98
N SER A 190 5.51 -0.50 -10.49
CA SER A 190 6.36 -1.50 -9.83
C SER A 190 5.69 -2.23 -8.65
N SER A 191 4.62 -1.66 -8.08
CA SER A 191 3.87 -2.31 -7.00
C SER A 191 2.96 -3.44 -7.49
N VAL A 192 2.51 -3.35 -8.75
CA VAL A 192 1.58 -4.31 -9.37
C VAL A 192 2.34 -5.36 -10.17
N THR A 193 3.54 -5.03 -10.68
CA THR A 193 4.38 -5.93 -11.47
C THR A 193 4.54 -7.33 -10.88
N PRO A 194 4.84 -7.53 -9.58
CA PRO A 194 5.07 -8.88 -9.04
C PRO A 194 3.86 -9.80 -9.17
N VAL A 195 2.64 -9.30 -8.88
CA VAL A 195 1.41 -10.10 -9.03
C VAL A 195 1.04 -10.26 -10.50
N MET A 196 1.30 -9.25 -11.33
CA MET A 196 1.01 -9.33 -12.76
C MET A 196 1.87 -10.39 -13.47
N GLU A 197 3.14 -10.54 -13.09
CA GLU A 197 3.99 -11.63 -13.61
C GLU A 197 3.42 -13.01 -13.23
N LYS A 198 2.91 -13.18 -12.00
CA LYS A 198 2.29 -14.43 -11.57
C LYS A 198 0.97 -14.74 -12.28
N ILE A 199 0.18 -13.71 -12.53
CA ILE A 199 -1.03 -13.82 -13.35
C ILE A 199 -0.66 -14.21 -14.79
N LYS A 200 0.33 -13.54 -15.39
CA LYS A 200 0.85 -13.87 -16.73
C LYS A 200 1.32 -15.32 -16.81
N GLU A 201 2.13 -15.78 -15.85
CA GLU A 201 2.59 -17.18 -15.78
C GLU A 201 1.42 -18.17 -15.76
N ALA A 202 0.35 -17.85 -15.01
CA ALA A 202 -0.82 -18.71 -14.88
C ALA A 202 -1.72 -18.66 -16.13
N TYR A 203 -1.91 -17.47 -16.71
CA TYR A 203 -2.64 -17.27 -17.95
C TYR A 203 -1.98 -18.00 -19.13
N HIS A 204 -0.65 -17.95 -19.23
CA HIS A 204 0.07 -18.62 -20.31
C HIS A 204 -0.10 -20.15 -20.31
N LYS A 205 -0.42 -20.76 -19.15
CA LYS A 205 -0.73 -22.19 -19.07
C LYS A 205 -2.04 -22.56 -19.77
N VAL A 206 -2.97 -21.61 -19.86
CA VAL A 206 -4.28 -21.80 -20.51
C VAL A 206 -4.35 -21.10 -21.88
N ASN A 207 -3.45 -20.16 -22.18
CA ASN A 207 -3.35 -19.41 -23.44
C ASN A 207 -1.91 -19.29 -23.94
N ALA A 208 -1.28 -20.43 -24.27
CA ALA A 208 0.15 -20.50 -24.62
C ALA A 208 0.57 -19.72 -25.89
N LYS A 209 -0.38 -19.23 -26.68
CA LYS A 209 -0.13 -18.46 -27.92
C LYS A 209 -0.39 -16.96 -27.76
N VAL A 210 -0.71 -16.51 -26.54
CA VAL A 210 -0.85 -15.09 -26.23
C VAL A 210 0.44 -14.62 -25.56
N ASP A 211 1.15 -13.71 -26.22
CA ASP A 211 2.34 -13.06 -25.69
C ASP A 211 1.92 -11.93 -24.74
N VAL A 212 2.40 -11.97 -23.50
CA VAL A 212 2.12 -10.95 -22.48
C VAL A 212 3.44 -10.33 -22.05
N GLU A 213 3.63 -9.07 -22.43
CA GLU A 213 4.81 -8.27 -22.12
C GLU A 213 4.48 -7.31 -20.97
N ILE A 214 5.31 -7.29 -19.92
CA ILE A 214 5.13 -6.42 -18.76
C ILE A 214 6.30 -5.44 -18.71
N GLN A 215 5.99 -4.16 -18.77
CA GLN A 215 6.93 -3.05 -18.76
C GLN A 215 6.77 -2.28 -17.45
N GLN A 216 7.70 -2.53 -16.52
CA GLN A 216 7.67 -1.87 -15.22
C GLN A 216 8.09 -0.40 -15.34
N SER A 217 7.27 0.49 -14.80
CA SER A 217 7.50 1.93 -14.68
C SER A 217 6.79 2.46 -13.41
N ASP A 218 6.16 3.63 -13.48
CA ASP A 218 5.27 4.16 -12.46
C ASP A 218 3.81 4.24 -12.93
N SER A 219 2.88 4.52 -12.02
CA SER A 219 1.45 4.58 -12.34
C SER A 219 1.11 5.70 -13.33
N SER A 220 1.81 6.84 -13.30
CA SER A 220 1.58 7.95 -14.21
C SER A 220 2.04 7.60 -15.62
N THR A 221 3.22 7.00 -15.77
CA THR A 221 3.69 6.47 -17.06
C THR A 221 2.72 5.41 -17.59
N GLY A 222 2.26 4.47 -16.76
CA GLY A 222 1.32 3.44 -17.20
C GLY A 222 -0.02 4.01 -17.72
N ILE A 223 -0.55 5.05 -17.08
CA ILE A 223 -1.76 5.75 -17.56
C ILE A 223 -1.49 6.43 -18.90
N THR A 224 -0.36 7.13 -19.05
CA THR A 224 0.03 7.75 -20.33
C THR A 224 0.16 6.72 -21.44
N SER A 225 0.84 5.59 -21.16
CA SER A 225 0.98 4.48 -22.11
C SER A 225 -0.37 3.93 -22.57
N ALA A 226 -1.33 3.75 -21.64
CA ALA A 226 -2.68 3.32 -22.00
C ALA A 226 -3.43 4.35 -22.87
N ILE A 227 -3.24 5.65 -22.62
CA ILE A 227 -3.81 6.75 -23.42
C ILE A 227 -3.23 6.74 -24.84
N ASP A 228 -1.92 6.56 -24.95
CA ASP A 228 -1.17 6.60 -26.21
C ASP A 228 -1.28 5.29 -27.01
N GLY A 229 -1.67 4.19 -26.36
CA GLY A 229 -1.81 2.87 -26.97
C GLY A 229 -0.49 2.13 -27.15
N SER A 230 0.51 2.46 -26.32
CA SER A 230 1.86 1.88 -26.29
C SER A 230 2.04 0.85 -25.19
#